data_AF-A0A1Y2ATZ4-F1
#
_entry.id   AF-A0A1Y2ATZ4-F1
#
_cell.length_a   1.000
_cell.length_b   1.000
_cell.length_c   1.000
_cell.angle_alpha   90.00
_cell.angle_beta   90.00
_cell.angle_gamma   90.00
#
_symmetry.space_group_name_H-M   'P 1'
#
loop_
_entity.id
_entity.type
_entity.pdbx_description
1 polymer ?
#
loop_
_entity_poly.entity_id
_entity_poly.type
_entity_poly.pdbx_seq_one_letter_code
_entity_poly.pdbx_strand_id
1 'polypeptide(L)'
;EVIRGVNLGGWLLTEQWITPSVYDSIADDEWSLCNVLGKKKCLSTLESHWSSFFTRDDFVDIKAAGLNALRIPIGYWAVDLKDEEPYVSGQYPYLIQAVQWAQELGLSVLIDLHGAPGSQNG
;
A
#
# COMPACT_ATOMS: atom_id res chain seq x y z
N GLU A 1 -16.42 -20.01 -6.46
CA GLU A 1 -16.82 -18.97 -7.44
C GLU A 1 -15.62 -18.54 -8.26
N VAL A 2 -15.83 -17.91 -9.42
CA VAL A 2 -14.75 -17.31 -10.22
C VAL A 2 -14.34 -15.98 -9.59
N ILE A 3 -13.03 -15.74 -9.49
CA ILE A 3 -12.48 -14.47 -8.96
C ILE A 3 -12.68 -13.37 -10.00
N ARG A 4 -13.27 -12.26 -9.57
CA ARG A 4 -13.39 -10.98 -10.29
C ARG A 4 -12.91 -9.90 -9.34
N GLY A 5 -11.61 -9.63 -9.38
CA GLY A 5 -10.97 -8.77 -8.40
C GLY A 5 -10.14 -7.65 -9.01
N VAL A 6 -9.71 -6.75 -8.14
CA VAL A 6 -8.85 -5.61 -8.46
C VAL A 6 -7.67 -5.56 -7.50
N ASN A 7 -6.60 -4.88 -7.92
CA ASN A 7 -5.44 -4.61 -7.08
C ASN A 7 -5.61 -3.24 -6.42
N LEU A 8 -5.30 -3.16 -5.12
CA LEU A 8 -5.14 -1.89 -4.41
C LEU A 8 -3.67 -1.43 -4.51
N GLY A 9 -3.17 -1.31 -5.74
CA GLY A 9 -1.77 -0.96 -6.04
C GLY A 9 -1.46 0.50 -5.74
N GLY A 10 -0.20 0.82 -5.45
CA GLY A 10 0.25 2.16 -5.10
C GLY A 10 -0.18 2.64 -3.70
N TRP A 11 -0.78 1.79 -2.87
CA TRP A 11 -1.28 2.17 -1.54
C TRP A 11 -0.27 1.93 -0.41
N LEU A 12 -0.19 0.69 0.10
CA LEU A 12 0.70 0.31 1.22
C LEU A 12 2.13 0.01 0.75
N LEU A 13 2.34 -0.03 -0.56
CA LEU A 13 3.61 0.07 -1.25
C LEU A 13 3.37 1.04 -2.39
N THR A 14 4.11 2.14 -2.41
CA THR A 14 3.92 3.21 -3.40
C THR A 14 4.67 2.92 -4.70
N GLU A 15 4.09 3.37 -5.81
CA GLU A 15 4.68 3.24 -7.15
C GLU A 15 4.57 4.59 -7.86
N GLN A 16 5.70 5.16 -8.29
CA GLN A 16 5.77 6.51 -8.85
C GLN A 16 4.82 6.73 -10.03
N TRP A 17 4.62 5.72 -10.87
CA TRP A 17 3.73 5.83 -12.03
C TRP A 17 2.24 5.78 -11.66
N ILE A 18 1.87 5.22 -10.50
CA ILE A 18 0.49 5.22 -9.98
C ILE A 18 0.24 6.51 -9.19
N THR A 19 1.19 6.90 -8.34
CA THR A 19 1.04 8.01 -7.38
C THR A 19 2.15 9.07 -7.54
N PRO A 20 2.31 9.68 -8.73
CA PRO A 20 3.44 10.57 -9.02
C PRO A 20 3.52 11.78 -8.08
N SER A 21 2.39 12.22 -7.52
CA SER A 21 2.32 13.32 -6.55
C SER A 21 2.99 13.00 -5.20
N VAL A 22 3.12 11.72 -4.82
CA VAL A 22 3.87 11.30 -3.61
C VAL A 22 5.37 11.51 -3.81
N TYR A 23 5.83 11.36 -5.05
CA TYR A 23 7.25 11.37 -5.41
C TYR A 23 7.75 12.71 -5.90
N ASP A 24 6.90 13.59 -6.44
CA ASP A 24 7.25 14.94 -6.92
C ASP A 24 8.56 14.99 -7.76
N SER A 25 8.79 13.94 -8.55
CA SER A 25 10.02 13.74 -9.36
C SER A 25 11.35 13.74 -8.57
N ILE A 26 11.33 13.55 -7.25
CA ILE A 26 12.54 13.48 -6.41
C ILE A 26 13.09 12.07 -6.22
N ALA A 27 12.32 11.04 -6.59
CA ALA A 27 12.69 9.63 -6.45
C ALA A 27 11.89 8.74 -7.42
N ASP A 28 12.42 7.56 -7.71
CA ASP A 28 11.81 6.56 -8.60
C ASP A 28 11.14 5.40 -7.83
N ASP A 29 11.53 5.18 -6.56
CA ASP A 29 11.00 4.14 -5.68
C ASP A 29 10.88 4.63 -4.22
N GLU A 30 10.12 3.90 -3.39
CA GLU A 30 9.84 4.28 -2.00
C GLU A 30 11.12 4.30 -1.13
N TRP A 31 12.11 3.47 -1.45
CA TRP A 31 13.41 3.44 -0.78
C TRP A 31 14.14 4.78 -0.97
N SER A 32 14.26 5.21 -2.21
CA SER A 32 14.90 6.46 -2.64
C SER A 32 14.11 7.67 -2.13
N LEU A 33 12.78 7.60 -2.16
CA LEU A 33 11.91 8.63 -1.60
C LEU A 33 12.21 8.87 -0.12
N CYS A 34 12.24 7.81 0.68
CA CYS A 34 12.55 7.95 2.11
C CYS A 34 14.01 8.34 2.37
N ASN A 35 14.96 7.96 1.51
CA ASN A 35 16.33 8.46 1.60
C ASN A 35 16.41 9.98 1.39
N VAL A 36 15.73 10.51 0.37
CA VAL A 36 15.75 11.94 0.04
C VAL A 36 15.01 12.75 1.09
N LEU A 37 13.83 12.30 1.52
CA LEU A 37 13.00 13.03 2.50
C LEU A 37 13.52 12.89 3.94
N GLY A 38 14.18 11.79 4.25
CA GLY A 38 14.45 11.36 5.62
C GLY A 38 13.20 10.83 6.32
N LYS A 39 13.41 10.01 7.36
CA LYS A 39 12.36 9.24 8.08
C LYS A 39 11.14 10.08 8.49
N LYS A 40 11.34 11.23 9.13
CA LYS A 40 10.24 12.04 9.66
C LYS A 40 9.32 12.58 8.56
N LYS A 41 9.90 13.10 7.47
CA LYS A 41 9.11 13.66 6.37
C LYS A 41 8.55 12.55 5.48
N CYS A 42 9.28 11.43 5.29
CA CYS A 42 8.75 10.27 4.59
C CYS A 42 7.51 9.72 5.31
N LEU A 43 7.58 9.54 6.63
CA LEU A 43 6.45 9.06 7.43
C LEU A 43 5.23 9.98 7.31
N SER A 44 5.38 11.30 7.49
CA SER A 44 4.22 12.18 7.39
C SER A 44 3.63 12.28 5.98
N THR A 45 4.47 12.19 4.94
CA THR A 45 4.02 12.08 3.55
C THR A 45 3.22 10.80 3.33
N LEU A 46 3.75 9.65 3.77
CA LEU A 46 3.11 8.35 3.54
C LEU A 46 1.88 8.12 4.44
N GLU A 47 1.84 8.63 5.67
CA GLU A 47 0.63 8.59 6.52
C GLU A 47 -0.52 9.38 5.90
N SER A 48 -0.24 10.56 5.33
CA SER A 48 -1.24 11.33 4.59
C SER A 48 -1.75 10.56 3.36
N HIS A 49 -0.86 9.85 2.68
CA HIS A 49 -1.21 9.01 1.54
C HIS A 49 -2.06 7.80 1.95
N TRP A 50 -1.59 6.99 2.90
CA TRP A 50 -2.29 5.78 3.36
C TRP A 50 -3.69 6.07 3.89
N SER A 51 -3.89 7.20 4.57
CA SER A 51 -5.18 7.59 5.15
C SER A 51 -6.21 8.13 4.15
N SER A 52 -5.81 8.45 2.91
CA SER A 52 -6.70 9.10 1.94
C SER A 52 -6.74 8.44 0.56
N PHE A 53 -5.75 7.64 0.20
CA PHE A 53 -5.66 7.06 -1.15
C PHE A 53 -6.67 5.94 -1.41
N PHE A 54 -6.92 5.09 -0.42
CA PHE A 54 -8.08 4.20 -0.39
C PHE A 54 -8.83 4.39 0.92
N THR A 55 -10.14 4.45 0.80
CA THR A 55 -11.09 4.65 1.89
C THR A 55 -12.14 3.55 1.86
N ARG A 56 -13.03 3.53 2.86
CA ARG A 56 -14.14 2.57 2.88
C ARG A 56 -15.06 2.72 1.68
N ASP A 57 -15.23 3.94 1.15
CA ASP A 57 -16.12 4.20 0.03
C ASP A 57 -15.64 3.50 -1.25
N ASP A 58 -14.32 3.43 -1.46
CA ASP A 58 -13.74 2.67 -2.57
C ASP A 58 -14.12 1.17 -2.53
N PHE A 59 -14.19 0.59 -1.33
CA PHE A 59 -14.56 -0.82 -1.16
C PHE A 59 -16.06 -1.03 -1.43
N VAL A 60 -16.89 -0.06 -1.05
CA VAL A 60 -18.33 -0.04 -1.38
C VAL A 60 -18.50 0.01 -2.90
N ASP A 61 -17.77 0.89 -3.59
CA ASP A 61 -17.83 1.04 -5.04
C ASP A 61 -17.33 -0.21 -5.77
N ILE A 62 -16.24 -0.83 -5.30
CA ILE A 62 -15.73 -2.11 -5.82
C ILE A 62 -16.81 -3.19 -5.73
N LYS A 63 -17.50 -3.30 -4.58
CA LYS A 63 -18.58 -4.26 -4.40
C LYS A 63 -19.77 -3.93 -5.31
N ALA A 64 -20.15 -2.67 -5.41
CA ALA A 64 -21.25 -2.20 -6.24
C ALA A 64 -20.99 -2.44 -7.74
N ALA A 65 -19.72 -2.39 -8.17
CA ALA A 65 -19.28 -2.76 -9.51
C ALA A 65 -19.35 -4.27 -9.80
N GLY A 66 -19.74 -5.10 -8.83
CA GLY A 66 -19.91 -6.54 -8.98
C GLY A 66 -18.62 -7.35 -8.85
N LEU A 67 -17.57 -6.75 -8.29
CA LEU A 67 -16.31 -7.43 -7.96
C LEU A 67 -16.44 -8.17 -6.62
N ASN A 68 -15.62 -9.22 -6.44
CA ASN A 68 -15.70 -10.11 -5.29
C ASN A 68 -14.36 -10.36 -4.57
N ALA A 69 -13.25 -9.80 -5.07
CA ALA A 69 -11.93 -9.99 -4.46
C ALA A 69 -11.04 -8.76 -4.58
N LEU A 70 -10.13 -8.64 -3.63
CA LEU A 70 -9.09 -7.62 -3.55
C LEU A 70 -7.73 -8.30 -3.43
N ARG A 71 -6.73 -7.81 -4.17
CA ARG A 71 -5.32 -8.09 -3.90
C ARG A 71 -4.69 -6.84 -3.30
N ILE A 72 -4.06 -6.98 -2.13
CA ILE A 72 -3.48 -5.86 -1.37
C ILE A 72 -1.96 -6.06 -1.28
N PRO A 73 -1.18 -5.37 -2.12
CA PRO A 73 0.28 -5.33 -2.03
C PRO A 73 0.76 -4.68 -0.73
N ILE A 74 1.72 -5.29 -0.05
CA ILE A 74 2.42 -4.71 1.10
C ILE A 74 3.90 -5.09 1.08
N GLY A 75 4.78 -4.15 1.43
CA GLY A 75 6.22 -4.39 1.55
C GLY A 75 6.60 -5.03 2.89
N TYR A 76 7.71 -5.78 2.93
CA TYR A 76 8.21 -6.39 4.18
C TYR A 76 8.47 -5.36 5.29
N TRP A 77 8.85 -4.13 4.92
CA TRP A 77 9.15 -3.04 5.86
C TRP A 77 7.93 -2.59 6.69
N ALA A 78 6.72 -3.03 6.35
CA ALA A 78 5.56 -2.87 7.21
C ALA A 78 5.65 -3.70 8.51
N VAL A 79 6.47 -4.76 8.54
CA VAL A 79 6.55 -5.70 9.68
C VAL A 79 7.97 -6.01 10.16
N ASP A 80 8.96 -5.99 9.27
CA ASP A 80 10.35 -6.39 9.55
C ASP A 80 11.34 -5.36 8.99
N LEU A 81 11.19 -4.10 9.45
CA LEU A 81 12.04 -2.98 9.07
C LEU A 81 13.32 -2.96 9.94
N LYS A 82 14.48 -2.88 9.30
CA LYS A 82 15.76 -2.68 10.00
C LYS A 82 16.08 -1.20 10.19
N ASP A 83 16.83 -0.88 11.23
CA ASP A 83 17.15 0.51 11.60
C ASP A 83 17.93 1.25 10.50
N GLU A 84 18.81 0.54 9.78
CA GLU A 84 19.62 1.09 8.70
C GLU A 84 18.86 1.34 7.39
N GLU A 85 17.69 0.70 7.21
CA GLU A 85 16.91 0.85 5.98
C GLU A 85 16.17 2.20 5.98
N PRO A 86 16.03 2.88 4.84
CA PRO A 86 15.43 4.21 4.79
C PRO A 86 13.92 4.21 4.95
N TYR A 87 13.25 3.08 4.65
CA TYR A 87 11.79 2.93 4.73
C TYR A 87 11.22 3.38 6.07
N VAL A 88 9.91 3.62 6.09
CA VAL A 88 9.15 3.85 7.33
C VAL A 88 8.07 2.80 7.47
N SER A 89 7.77 2.43 8.71
CA SER A 89 6.69 1.51 9.04
C SER A 89 5.49 2.28 9.60
N GLY A 90 4.29 1.83 9.25
CA GLY A 90 3.01 2.45 9.62
C GLY A 90 1.81 1.96 8.80
N GLN A 91 2.05 1.13 7.80
CA GLN A 91 1.06 0.56 6.87
C GLN A 91 0.16 -0.48 7.54
N TYR A 92 0.67 -1.23 8.52
CA TYR A 92 0.00 -2.42 9.06
C TYR A 92 -1.42 -2.15 9.61
N PRO A 93 -1.67 -1.07 10.38
CA PRO A 93 -3.03 -0.70 10.79
C PRO A 93 -4.00 -0.47 9.62
N TYR A 94 -3.54 0.11 8.50
CA TYR A 94 -4.36 0.31 7.30
C TYR A 94 -4.69 -1.01 6.61
N LEU A 95 -3.75 -1.97 6.59
CA LEU A 95 -4.03 -3.33 6.11
C LEU A 95 -5.12 -4.00 6.96
N ILE A 96 -5.04 -3.91 8.28
CA ILE A 96 -6.06 -4.47 9.18
C ILE A 96 -7.43 -3.84 8.92
N GLN A 97 -7.47 -2.52 8.78
CA GLN A 97 -8.69 -1.78 8.46
C GLN A 97 -9.27 -2.19 7.08
N ALA A 98 -8.43 -2.34 6.06
CA ALA A 98 -8.85 -2.82 4.74
C ALA A 98 -9.49 -4.21 4.79
N VAL A 99 -8.87 -5.13 5.53
CA VAL A 99 -9.38 -6.50 5.71
C VAL A 99 -10.73 -6.47 6.43
N GLN A 100 -10.92 -5.59 7.41
CA GLN A 100 -12.20 -5.41 8.10
C GLN A 100 -13.28 -4.90 7.15
N TRP A 101 -13.02 -3.85 6.36
CA TRP A 101 -13.98 -3.36 5.37
C TRP A 101 -14.33 -4.42 4.33
N ALA A 102 -13.33 -5.16 3.83
CA ALA A 102 -13.54 -6.24 2.88
C ALA A 102 -14.43 -7.33 3.49
N GLN A 103 -14.20 -7.72 4.75
CA GLN A 103 -15.02 -8.69 5.48
C GLN A 103 -16.48 -8.21 5.60
N GLU A 104 -16.70 -6.96 6.02
CA GLU A 104 -18.05 -6.37 6.14
C GLU A 104 -18.83 -6.38 4.83
N LEU A 105 -18.14 -6.20 3.70
CA LEU A 105 -18.74 -6.12 2.37
C LEU A 105 -18.77 -7.47 1.63
N GLY A 106 -18.28 -8.54 2.26
CA GLY A 106 -18.18 -9.87 1.65
C GLY A 106 -17.27 -9.87 0.41
N LEU A 107 -16.11 -9.21 0.52
CA LEU A 107 -15.01 -9.24 -0.45
C LEU A 107 -13.90 -10.17 0.07
N SER A 108 -13.39 -11.05 -0.79
CA SER A 108 -12.23 -11.87 -0.45
C SER A 108 -10.94 -11.06 -0.54
N VAL A 109 -9.95 -11.34 0.30
CA VAL A 109 -8.67 -10.62 0.29
C VAL A 109 -7.50 -11.59 0.08
N LEU A 110 -6.63 -11.25 -0.86
CA LEU A 110 -5.28 -11.79 -0.98
C LEU A 110 -4.30 -10.74 -0.44
N ILE A 111 -3.66 -11.05 0.69
CA ILE A 111 -2.53 -10.28 1.21
C ILE A 111 -1.29 -10.72 0.44
N ASP A 112 -0.60 -9.76 -0.15
CA ASP A 112 0.48 -10.00 -1.10
C ASP A 112 1.76 -9.34 -0.61
N LEU A 113 2.74 -10.15 -0.19
CA LEU A 113 4.06 -9.67 0.16
C LEU A 113 4.79 -9.25 -1.12
N HIS A 114 4.68 -7.97 -1.44
CA HIS A 114 5.00 -7.43 -2.76
C HIS A 114 6.44 -6.97 -2.90
N GLY A 115 7.13 -6.75 -1.78
CA GLY A 115 8.56 -6.43 -1.75
C GLY A 115 9.25 -7.26 -0.68
N ALA A 116 10.34 -7.94 -1.04
CA ALA A 116 11.20 -8.67 -0.13
C ALA A 116 12.52 -7.91 0.14
N PRO A 117 13.21 -8.18 1.26
CA PRO A 117 14.50 -7.55 1.55
C PRO A 117 15.51 -7.78 0.41
N GLY A 118 16.18 -6.71 -0.03
CA GLY A 118 17.16 -6.74 -1.12
C GLY A 118 16.57 -6.75 -2.53
N SER A 119 15.24 -6.63 -2.66
CA SER A 119 14.48 -6.77 -3.90
C SER A 119 14.55 -8.17 -4.54
N GLN A 120 13.38 -8.68 -4.93
CA GLN A 120 13.25 -9.94 -5.64
C GLN A 120 13.26 -9.80 -7.17
N ASN A 121 13.23 -8.56 -7.70
CA ASN A 121 12.98 -8.31 -9.13
C ASN A 121 13.62 -7.03 -9.72
N GLY A 122 14.33 -6.22 -8.94
CA GLY A 122 15.04 -5.01 -9.41
C GLY A 122 14.70 -3.76 -8.60
#